data_AF-A0AA43FR54-F1
#
_entry.id   AF-A0AA43FR54-F1
#
_cell.length_a   1.000
_cell.length_b   1.000
_cell.length_c   1.000
_cell.angle_alpha   90.00
_cell.angle_beta   90.00
_cell.angle_gamma   90.00
#
_symmetry.space_group_name_H-M   'P 1'
#
loop_
_entity.id
_entity.type
_entity.pdbx_description
1 polymer ?
#
loop_
_entity_poly.entity_id
_entity_poly.type
_entity_poly.pdbx_seq_one_letter_code
_entity_poly.pdbx_strand_id
1 'polypeptide(L)'
;MKIRWPPHPLGLDAPLNIVLLGPGGRSRITPSMRLGAAVGLAVAFLIVLLDVLLFAGETVRRLPEFGTHPSIPSRLFIVVVGSVGEELFFRALVATLAAWLVYLALTPFTRNARTPARWAGILLAAGLAGMWHVGAPEHAVRVLTIGGISGVTYGWLYWWKGLEAAILAHMVVTASLYLAVPAIF
;
A
#
# COMPACT_ATOMS: atom_id res chain seq x y z
N MET A 1 -30.34 0.28 -21.82
CA MET A 1 -29.00 -0.02 -21.27
C MET A 1 -29.01 0.39 -19.79
N LYS A 2 -29.01 -0.55 -18.84
CA LYS A 2 -29.03 -0.23 -17.39
C LYS A 2 -27.66 0.31 -17.00
N ILE A 3 -27.57 1.61 -16.76
CA ILE A 3 -26.38 2.23 -16.16
C ILE A 3 -26.28 1.66 -14.73
N ARG A 4 -25.31 0.77 -14.51
CA ARG A 4 -24.95 0.33 -13.16
C ARG A 4 -24.00 1.37 -12.60
N TRP A 5 -24.44 2.09 -11.57
CA TRP A 5 -23.57 2.97 -10.80
C TRP A 5 -23.03 2.19 -9.59
N PRO A 6 -21.70 2.18 -9.35
CA PRO A 6 -20.63 2.75 -10.19
C PRO A 6 -20.29 1.85 -11.40
N PRO A 7 -19.80 2.42 -12.52
CA PRO A 7 -19.40 1.65 -13.69
C PRO A 7 -18.20 0.74 -13.39
N HIS A 8 -18.37 -0.57 -13.57
CA HIS A 8 -17.26 -1.53 -13.69
C HIS A 8 -16.42 -1.14 -14.92
N PRO A 9 -15.08 -0.91 -14.85
CA PRO A 9 -14.12 -1.18 -13.77
C PRO A 9 -13.38 0.11 -13.33
N LEU A 10 -14.13 1.18 -13.05
CA LEU A 10 -13.56 2.48 -12.66
C LEU A 10 -13.90 2.87 -11.20
N GLY A 11 -14.74 2.11 -10.52
CA GLY A 11 -15.13 2.37 -9.13
C GLY A 11 -14.42 1.47 -8.14
N LEU A 12 -13.16 1.80 -7.78
CA LEU A 12 -12.33 1.35 -6.63
C LEU A 12 -12.31 -0.15 -6.20
N ASP A 13 -13.12 -1.04 -6.77
CA ASP A 13 -13.32 -2.46 -6.42
C ASP A 13 -13.15 -2.75 -4.92
N ALA A 14 -13.63 -1.82 -4.09
CA ALA A 14 -13.46 -1.89 -2.66
C ALA A 14 -14.37 -3.02 -2.13
N PRO A 15 -13.83 -4.05 -1.46
CA PRO A 15 -14.66 -5.19 -1.10
C PRO A 15 -15.67 -4.86 0.00
N LEU A 16 -15.39 -3.96 0.96
CA LEU A 16 -16.27 -3.68 2.10
C LEU A 16 -17.58 -2.97 1.68
N ASN A 17 -17.53 -1.99 0.78
CA ASN A 17 -18.73 -1.36 0.24
C ASN A 17 -19.57 -2.34 -0.59
N ILE A 18 -18.95 -3.30 -1.29
CA ILE A 18 -19.69 -4.34 -2.03
C ILE A 18 -20.43 -5.29 -1.06
N VAL A 19 -19.86 -5.53 0.13
CA VAL A 19 -20.44 -6.43 1.14
C VAL A 19 -21.50 -5.81 2.02
N LEU A 20 -21.35 -4.52 2.37
CA LEU A 20 -22.42 -3.77 3.02
C LEU A 20 -23.69 -3.68 2.15
N LEU A 21 -23.55 -3.84 0.83
CA LEU A 21 -24.61 -3.61 -0.14
C LEU A 21 -25.13 -4.90 -0.83
N GLY A 22 -24.58 -6.08 -0.55
CA GLY A 22 -24.87 -7.30 -1.34
C GLY A 22 -24.98 -8.61 -0.54
N PRO A 23 -26.01 -9.45 -0.78
CA PRO A 23 -26.05 -10.81 -0.25
C PRO A 23 -24.93 -11.66 -0.88
N GLY A 24 -24.13 -12.35 -0.07
CA GLY A 24 -23.02 -13.21 -0.53
C GLY A 24 -21.63 -12.57 -0.54
N GLY A 25 -21.51 -11.35 -0.01
CA GLY A 25 -20.26 -10.60 0.03
C GLY A 25 -19.07 -11.24 0.76
N ARG A 26 -19.33 -11.93 1.89
CA ARG A 26 -18.30 -12.50 2.77
C ARG A 26 -17.38 -13.53 2.08
N SER A 27 -17.89 -14.30 1.12
CA SER A 27 -17.09 -15.32 0.41
C SER A 27 -16.10 -14.73 -0.59
N ARG A 28 -16.30 -13.48 -1.03
CA ARG A 28 -15.41 -12.79 -1.98
C ARG A 28 -14.34 -11.93 -1.30
N ILE A 29 -14.61 -11.39 -0.11
CA ILE A 29 -13.64 -10.57 0.66
C ILE A 29 -12.52 -11.42 1.26
N THR A 30 -12.90 -12.56 1.86
CA THR A 30 -11.99 -13.33 2.72
C THR A 30 -10.70 -13.76 2.03
N PRO A 31 -10.67 -14.16 0.73
CA PRO A 31 -9.42 -14.46 0.04
C PRO A 31 -8.53 -13.23 -0.14
N SER A 32 -9.08 -12.09 -0.55
CA SER A 32 -8.31 -10.85 -0.75
C SER A 32 -7.73 -10.32 0.55
N MET A 33 -8.48 -10.39 1.66
CA MET A 33 -7.98 -9.98 2.98
C MET A 33 -6.88 -10.91 3.49
N ARG A 34 -7.07 -12.24 3.36
CA ARG A 34 -6.01 -13.21 3.72
C ARG A 34 -4.75 -13.00 2.91
N LEU A 35 -4.90 -12.76 1.60
CA LEU A 35 -3.78 -12.44 0.74
C LEU A 35 -3.10 -11.12 1.15
N GLY A 36 -3.88 -10.08 1.44
CA GLY A 36 -3.34 -8.80 1.93
C GLY A 36 -2.52 -8.97 3.21
N ALA A 37 -3.05 -9.70 4.19
CA ALA A 37 -2.33 -9.99 5.43
C ALA A 37 -1.05 -10.81 5.20
N ALA A 38 -1.12 -11.87 4.39
CA ALA A 38 0.04 -12.71 4.08
C ALA A 38 1.12 -11.93 3.31
N VAL A 39 0.72 -11.12 2.32
CA VAL A 39 1.63 -10.24 1.58
C VAL A 39 2.23 -9.18 2.50
N GLY A 40 1.45 -8.60 3.41
CA GLY A 40 1.94 -7.66 4.41
C GLY A 40 3.03 -8.27 5.29
N LEU A 41 2.84 -9.48 5.82
CA LEU A 41 3.87 -10.19 6.58
C LEU A 41 5.14 -10.44 5.73
N ALA A 42 4.96 -10.90 4.49
CA ALA A 42 6.09 -11.14 3.59
C ALA A 42 6.86 -9.85 3.26
N VAL A 43 6.17 -8.73 3.04
CA VAL A 43 6.78 -7.42 2.82
C VAL A 43 7.51 -6.95 4.08
N ALA A 44 6.91 -7.07 5.26
CA ALA A 44 7.57 -6.68 6.51
C ALA A 44 8.89 -7.44 6.71
N PHE A 45 8.86 -8.76 6.49
CA PHE A 45 10.05 -9.59 6.53
C PHE A 45 11.08 -9.16 5.48
N LEU A 46 10.65 -8.91 4.24
CA LEU A 46 11.54 -8.47 3.16
C LEU A 46 12.18 -7.11 3.45
N ILE A 47 11.43 -6.16 4.04
CA ILE A 47 11.96 -4.86 4.45
C ILE A 47 13.08 -5.04 5.47
N VAL A 48 12.84 -5.80 6.54
CA VAL A 48 13.85 -6.05 7.58
C VAL A 48 15.07 -6.76 7.00
N LEU A 49 14.84 -7.78 6.16
CA LEU A 49 15.92 -8.52 5.50
C LEU A 49 16.79 -7.62 4.63
N LEU A 50 16.19 -6.80 3.77
CA LEU A 50 16.92 -5.88 2.89
C LEU A 50 17.61 -4.78 3.69
N ASP A 51 16.98 -4.28 4.74
CA ASP A 51 17.58 -3.29 5.63
C ASP A 51 18.86 -3.83 6.28
N VAL A 52 18.83 -5.06 6.78
CA VAL A 52 20.01 -5.71 7.37
C VAL A 52 21.09 -5.99 6.31
N LEU A 53 20.72 -6.56 5.16
CA LEU A 53 21.68 -6.99 4.14
C LEU A 53 22.31 -5.84 3.36
N LEU A 54 21.54 -4.80 3.04
CA LEU A 54 21.98 -3.71 2.15
C LEU A 54 22.29 -2.42 2.90
N PHE A 55 21.72 -2.22 4.09
CA PHE A 55 21.77 -0.96 4.82
C PHE A 55 22.19 -1.13 6.29
N ALA A 56 22.80 -2.27 6.65
CA ALA A 56 23.32 -2.58 7.98
C ALA A 56 22.32 -2.43 9.15
N GLY A 57 21.02 -2.59 8.87
CA GLY A 57 19.95 -2.51 9.86
C GLY A 57 19.60 -1.08 10.27
N GLU A 58 19.95 -0.08 9.46
CA GLU A 58 19.75 1.33 9.79
C GLU A 58 18.28 1.73 9.97
N THR A 59 17.33 1.12 9.25
CA THR A 59 15.90 1.36 9.47
C THR A 59 15.46 0.85 10.83
N VAL A 60 15.91 -0.36 11.22
CA VAL A 60 15.61 -0.92 12.55
C VAL A 60 16.21 -0.06 13.66
N ARG A 61 17.45 0.39 13.51
CA ARG A 61 18.14 1.25 14.50
C ARG A 61 17.50 2.63 14.67
N ARG A 62 16.77 3.11 13.66
CA ARG A 62 16.05 4.40 13.71
C ARG A 62 14.66 4.29 14.30
N LEU A 63 14.17 3.08 14.58
CA LEU A 63 12.97 2.94 15.39
C LEU A 63 13.26 3.52 16.78
N PRO A 64 12.30 4.23 17.40
CA PRO A 64 12.53 4.81 18.72
C PRO A 64 12.94 3.72 19.72
N GLU A 65 13.79 4.06 20.69
CA GLU A 65 14.18 3.10 21.73
C GLU A 65 12.96 2.64 22.56
N PHE A 66 13.00 1.41 23.09
CA PHE A 66 11.84 0.74 23.69
C PHE A 66 11.11 1.58 24.78
N GLY A 67 11.86 2.44 25.50
CA GLY A 67 11.35 3.34 26.55
C GLY A 67 10.93 4.76 26.10
N THR A 68 11.19 5.14 24.85
CA THR A 68 10.78 6.45 24.26
C THR A 68 9.55 6.33 23.38
N HIS A 69 9.10 5.11 23.13
CA HIS A 69 8.00 4.89 22.23
C HIS A 69 6.67 5.42 22.80
N PRO A 70 5.77 5.88 21.91
CA PRO A 70 4.39 6.18 22.26
C PRO A 70 3.68 5.01 22.95
N SER A 71 2.65 5.32 23.74
CA SER A 71 1.78 4.31 24.36
C SER A 71 1.23 3.32 23.32
N ILE A 72 0.91 2.09 23.73
CA ILE A 72 0.32 1.08 22.81
C ILE A 72 -0.90 1.64 22.04
N PRO A 73 -1.85 2.36 22.68
CA PRO A 73 -2.94 3.03 21.96
C PRO A 73 -2.46 4.00 20.87
N SER A 74 -1.42 4.79 21.14
CA SER A 74 -0.84 5.72 20.16
C SER A 74 -0.23 4.97 18.97
N ARG A 75 0.44 3.84 19.20
CA ARG A 75 1.01 3.02 18.11
C ARG A 75 -0.09 2.37 17.27
N LEU A 76 -1.14 1.85 17.90
CA LEU A 76 -2.30 1.33 17.18
C LEU A 76 -2.98 2.42 16.36
N PHE A 77 -3.06 3.64 16.88
CA PHE A 77 -3.56 4.79 16.14
C PHE A 77 -2.70 5.11 14.91
N ILE A 78 -1.36 5.11 15.04
CA ILE A 78 -0.44 5.29 13.91
C ILE A 78 -0.64 4.19 12.86
N VAL A 79 -0.73 2.91 13.28
CA VAL A 79 -0.96 1.77 12.39
C VAL A 79 -2.24 1.95 11.59
N VAL A 80 -3.35 2.30 12.25
CA VAL A 80 -4.65 2.41 11.57
C VAL A 80 -4.72 3.68 10.74
N VAL A 81 -4.53 4.84 11.36
CA VAL A 81 -4.75 6.15 10.71
C VAL A 81 -3.68 6.44 9.68
N GLY A 82 -2.42 6.12 9.97
CA GLY A 82 -1.31 6.29 9.03
C GLY A 82 -1.49 5.42 7.79
N SER A 83 -1.66 4.10 7.96
CA SER A 83 -1.79 3.21 6.81
C SER A 83 -3.07 3.45 6.01
N VAL A 84 -4.21 3.75 6.65
CA VAL A 84 -5.44 4.11 5.91
C VAL A 84 -5.26 5.43 5.16
N GLY A 85 -4.72 6.46 5.83
CA GLY A 85 -4.52 7.79 5.24
C GLY A 85 -3.59 7.76 4.02
N GLU A 86 -2.45 7.07 4.15
CA GLU A 86 -1.49 6.93 3.06
C GLU A 86 -2.05 6.16 1.87
N GLU A 87 -2.76 5.05 2.10
CA GLU A 87 -3.34 4.30 0.98
C GLU A 87 -4.48 5.07 0.30
N LEU A 88 -5.31 5.79 1.06
CA LEU A 88 -6.31 6.69 0.46
C LEU A 88 -5.65 7.77 -0.41
N PHE A 89 -4.61 8.41 0.09
CA PHE A 89 -3.92 9.47 -0.65
C PHE A 89 -3.16 8.92 -1.86
N PHE A 90 -2.24 7.98 -1.66
CA PHE A 90 -1.37 7.57 -2.75
C PHE A 90 -2.04 6.61 -3.74
N ARG A 91 -3.06 5.84 -3.33
CA ARG A 91 -3.66 4.82 -4.21
C ARG A 91 -4.96 5.32 -4.76
N ALA A 92 -5.93 5.63 -3.90
CA ALA A 92 -7.25 6.07 -4.34
C ALA A 92 -7.24 7.45 -5.03
N LEU A 93 -6.31 8.34 -4.65
CA LEU A 93 -6.15 9.63 -5.33
C LEU A 93 -5.01 9.61 -6.35
N VAL A 94 -3.74 9.49 -5.92
CA VAL A 94 -2.58 9.68 -6.82
C VAL A 94 -2.50 8.60 -7.91
N ALA A 95 -2.47 7.31 -7.54
CA ALA A 95 -2.34 6.23 -8.52
C ALA A 95 -3.53 6.18 -9.48
N THR A 96 -4.75 6.39 -8.99
CA THR A 96 -5.96 6.43 -9.82
C THR A 96 -5.94 7.60 -10.80
N LEU A 97 -5.61 8.81 -10.34
CA LEU A 97 -5.53 10.01 -11.18
C LEU A 97 -4.47 9.84 -12.28
N ALA A 98 -3.28 9.37 -11.89
CA ALA A 98 -2.19 9.13 -12.82
C ALA A 98 -2.55 8.07 -13.87
N ALA A 99 -3.11 6.93 -13.43
CA ALA A 99 -3.56 5.89 -14.34
C ALA A 99 -4.67 6.41 -15.28
N TRP A 100 -5.59 7.23 -14.78
CA TRP A 100 -6.64 7.83 -15.61
C TRP A 100 -6.08 8.73 -16.70
N LEU A 101 -5.13 9.62 -16.37
CA LEU A 101 -4.46 10.49 -17.34
C LEU A 101 -3.71 9.68 -18.41
N VAL A 102 -2.95 8.66 -17.99
CA VAL A 102 -2.23 7.78 -18.93
C VAL A 102 -3.21 6.98 -19.79
N TYR A 103 -4.32 6.51 -19.22
CA TYR A 103 -5.36 5.81 -19.98
C TYR A 103 -5.96 6.71 -21.07
N LEU A 104 -6.29 7.96 -20.75
CA LEU A 104 -6.80 8.93 -21.72
C LEU A 104 -5.78 9.20 -22.83
N ALA A 105 -4.50 9.32 -22.48
CA ALA A 105 -3.43 9.52 -23.46
C ALA A 105 -3.23 8.31 -24.38
N LEU A 106 -3.37 7.09 -23.86
CA LEU A 106 -3.09 5.85 -24.61
C LEU A 106 -4.29 5.30 -25.38
N THR A 107 -5.53 5.61 -24.96
CA THR A 107 -6.74 5.03 -25.58
C THR A 107 -6.91 5.32 -27.07
N PRO A 108 -6.40 6.43 -27.65
CA PRO A 108 -6.44 6.65 -29.10
C PRO A 108 -5.48 5.73 -29.87
N PHE A 109 -4.41 5.25 -29.23
CA PHE A 109 -3.31 4.54 -29.88
C PHE A 109 -3.34 3.02 -29.67
N THR A 110 -4.04 2.54 -28.64
CA THR A 110 -4.10 1.11 -28.33
C THR A 110 -5.40 0.70 -27.67
N ARG A 111 -5.87 -0.51 -28.02
CA ARG A 111 -7.01 -1.16 -27.36
C ARG A 111 -6.66 -1.71 -25.97
N ASN A 112 -5.37 -1.80 -25.62
CA ASN A 112 -4.89 -2.31 -24.34
C ASN A 112 -4.29 -1.21 -23.44
N ALA A 113 -4.89 -0.01 -23.44
CA ALA A 113 -4.42 1.14 -22.65
C ALA A 113 -4.48 0.92 -21.12
N ARG A 114 -5.31 -0.01 -20.64
CA ARG A 114 -5.60 -0.21 -19.21
C ARG A 114 -4.40 -0.70 -18.41
N THR A 115 -3.70 -1.72 -18.91
CA THR A 115 -2.59 -2.34 -18.16
C THR A 115 -1.40 -1.38 -18.01
N PRO A 116 -0.92 -0.72 -19.08
CA PRO A 116 0.14 0.28 -18.96
C PRO A 116 -0.26 1.45 -18.05
N ALA A 117 -1.51 1.91 -18.14
CA ALA A 117 -2.02 2.97 -17.28
C ALA A 117 -1.97 2.61 -15.79
N ARG A 118 -2.40 1.40 -15.42
CA ARG A 118 -2.34 0.92 -14.03
C ARG A 118 -0.90 0.88 -13.52
N TRP A 119 0.02 0.31 -14.29
CA TRP A 119 1.43 0.25 -13.90
C TRP A 119 2.07 1.63 -13.80
N ALA A 120 1.77 2.55 -14.71
CA ALA A 120 2.23 3.93 -14.62
C ALA A 120 1.75 4.60 -13.32
N GLY A 121 0.47 4.40 -12.95
CA GLY A 121 -0.07 4.88 -11.69
C GLY A 121 0.62 4.27 -10.46
N ILE A 122 0.89 2.96 -10.49
CA ILE A 122 1.63 2.26 -9.41
C ILE A 122 3.03 2.86 -9.24
N LEU A 123 3.80 2.94 -10.33
CA LEU A 123 5.19 3.36 -10.27
C LEU A 123 5.31 4.82 -9.83
N LEU A 124 4.44 5.70 -10.34
CA LEU A 124 4.42 7.10 -9.92
C LEU A 124 4.06 7.23 -8.44
N ALA A 125 2.99 6.58 -7.99
CA ALA A 125 2.57 6.65 -6.59
C ALA A 125 3.60 6.03 -5.63
N ALA A 126 4.25 4.93 -6.01
CA ALA A 126 5.32 4.31 -5.24
C ALA A 126 6.54 5.25 -5.12
N GLY A 127 6.93 5.89 -6.23
CA GLY A 127 8.02 6.88 -6.23
C GLY A 127 7.71 8.08 -5.34
N LEU A 128 6.52 8.67 -5.47
CA LEU A 128 6.08 9.79 -4.64
C LEU A 128 5.99 9.41 -3.15
N ALA A 129 5.46 8.23 -2.82
CA ALA A 129 5.41 7.74 -1.46
C ALA A 129 6.80 7.51 -0.87
N GLY A 130 7.73 6.97 -1.65
CA GLY A 130 9.13 6.84 -1.23
C GLY A 130 9.77 8.21 -0.98
N MET A 131 9.62 9.15 -1.91
CA MET A 131 10.15 10.52 -1.78
C MET A 131 9.61 11.27 -0.56
N TRP A 132 8.33 11.07 -0.22
CA TRP A 132 7.70 11.64 0.98
C TRP A 132 8.45 11.29 2.27
N HIS A 133 9.11 10.13 2.32
CA HIS A 133 9.79 9.62 3.51
C HIS A 133 11.30 9.88 3.53
N VAL A 134 11.89 10.41 2.45
CA VAL A 134 13.34 10.52 2.31
C VAL A 134 13.93 11.37 3.42
N GLY A 135 13.27 12.49 3.78
CA GLY A 135 13.69 13.42 4.83
C GLY A 135 14.98 14.18 4.50
N ALA A 136 16.07 13.44 4.27
CA ALA A 136 17.39 13.94 3.90
C ALA A 136 17.99 13.11 2.74
N PRO A 137 18.76 13.73 1.81
CA PRO A 137 19.26 13.07 0.59
C PRO A 137 20.11 11.81 0.84
N GLU A 138 20.89 11.78 1.91
CA GLU A 138 21.74 10.64 2.31
C GLU A 138 20.94 9.38 2.65
N HIS A 139 19.63 9.49 2.86
CA HIS A 139 18.74 8.36 3.10
C HIS A 139 17.92 7.97 1.88
N ALA A 140 18.04 8.71 0.78
CA ALA A 140 17.20 8.55 -0.40
C ALA A 140 17.27 7.13 -0.97
N VAL A 141 18.47 6.58 -1.15
CA VAL A 141 18.63 5.23 -1.73
C VAL A 141 17.91 4.17 -0.87
N ARG A 142 18.11 4.21 0.45
CA ARG A 142 17.47 3.27 1.39
C ARG A 142 15.95 3.41 1.37
N VAL A 143 15.46 4.62 1.58
CA VAL A 143 14.03 4.90 1.70
C VAL A 143 13.31 4.65 0.38
N LEU A 144 13.90 5.00 -0.76
CA LEU A 144 13.33 4.70 -2.07
C LEU A 144 13.36 3.21 -2.39
N THR A 145 14.36 2.46 -1.94
CA THR A 145 14.40 0.99 -2.13
C THR A 145 13.29 0.32 -1.32
N ILE A 146 13.22 0.58 -0.01
CA ILE A 146 12.23 0.00 0.90
C ILE A 146 10.81 0.48 0.57
N GLY A 147 10.65 1.79 0.40
CA GLY A 147 9.38 2.44 0.07
C GLY A 147 8.90 2.08 -1.34
N GLY A 148 9.82 1.91 -2.30
CA GLY A 148 9.50 1.48 -3.65
C GLY A 148 8.93 0.06 -3.70
N ILE A 149 9.57 -0.90 -3.01
CA ILE A 149 9.07 -2.28 -2.91
C ILE A 149 7.66 -2.29 -2.31
N SER A 150 7.51 -1.62 -1.16
CA SER A 150 6.23 -1.54 -0.45
C SER A 150 5.15 -0.88 -1.32
N GLY A 151 5.46 0.27 -1.93
CA GLY A 151 4.56 1.03 -2.77
C GLY A 151 4.12 0.27 -4.03
N VAL A 152 5.03 -0.45 -4.68
CA VAL A 152 4.69 -1.31 -5.83
C VAL A 152 3.78 -2.46 -5.40
N THR A 153 4.08 -3.12 -4.28
CA THR A 153 3.27 -4.21 -3.76
C THR A 153 1.86 -3.76 -3.38
N TYR A 154 1.72 -2.65 -2.66
CA TYR A 154 0.41 -2.13 -2.27
C TYR A 154 -0.37 -1.61 -3.49
N GLY A 155 0.32 -0.99 -4.45
CA GLY A 155 -0.28 -0.62 -5.73
C GLY A 155 -0.82 -1.83 -6.50
N TRP A 156 -0.09 -2.95 -6.52
CA TRP A 156 -0.58 -4.19 -7.12
C TRP A 156 -1.81 -4.76 -6.37
N LEU A 157 -1.78 -4.78 -5.03
CA LEU A 157 -2.95 -5.18 -4.25
C LEU A 157 -4.15 -4.29 -4.54
N TYR A 158 -3.95 -2.97 -4.60
CA TYR A 158 -5.00 -2.00 -4.91
C TYR A 158 -5.69 -2.30 -6.25
N TRP A 159 -4.91 -2.45 -7.32
CA TRP A 159 -5.47 -2.63 -8.67
C TRP A 159 -6.07 -4.01 -8.95
N TRP A 160 -5.59 -5.06 -8.27
CA TRP A 160 -6.01 -6.45 -8.56
C TRP A 160 -6.77 -7.14 -7.43
N LYS A 161 -6.74 -6.61 -6.20
CA LYS A 161 -7.36 -7.19 -5.00
C LYS A 161 -8.25 -6.21 -4.21
N GLY A 162 -8.20 -4.92 -4.55
CA GLY A 162 -8.99 -3.85 -3.94
C GLY A 162 -8.21 -3.05 -2.91
N LEU A 163 -8.70 -1.84 -2.61
CA LEU A 163 -8.06 -0.88 -1.71
C LEU A 163 -7.87 -1.44 -0.29
N GLU A 164 -8.84 -2.18 0.22
CA GLU A 164 -8.83 -2.74 1.57
C GLU A 164 -7.74 -3.81 1.73
N ALA A 165 -7.42 -4.55 0.66
CA ALA A 165 -6.33 -5.52 0.70
C ALA A 165 -4.98 -4.81 0.80
N ALA A 166 -4.82 -3.66 0.11
CA ALA A 166 -3.65 -2.81 0.21
C ALA A 166 -3.54 -2.15 1.60
N ILE A 167 -4.64 -1.59 2.12
CA ILE A 167 -4.71 -1.04 3.49
C ILE A 167 -4.31 -2.10 4.52
N LEU A 168 -4.88 -3.31 4.45
CA LEU A 168 -4.58 -4.37 5.40
C LEU A 168 -3.12 -4.82 5.30
N ALA A 169 -2.57 -4.97 4.10
CA ALA A 169 -1.16 -5.29 3.91
C ALA A 169 -0.25 -4.23 4.53
N HIS A 170 -0.54 -2.96 4.29
CA HIS A 170 0.21 -1.85 4.87
C HIS A 170 0.07 -1.81 6.40
N MET A 171 -1.13 -1.93 6.95
CA MET A 171 -1.34 -2.02 8.40
C MET A 171 -0.53 -3.16 9.04
N VAL A 172 -0.47 -4.33 8.38
CA VAL A 172 0.33 -5.46 8.86
C VAL A 172 1.82 -5.14 8.84
N VAL A 173 2.33 -4.46 7.81
CA VAL A 173 3.72 -4.00 7.77
C VAL A 173 4.00 -3.01 8.89
N THR A 174 3.17 -1.97 9.04
CA THR A 174 3.34 -0.96 10.10
C THR A 174 3.26 -1.61 11.49
N ALA A 175 2.30 -2.50 11.72
CA ALA A 175 2.19 -3.23 12.98
C ALA A 175 3.44 -4.09 13.25
N SER A 176 3.95 -4.78 12.23
CA SER A 176 5.18 -5.59 12.36
C SER A 176 6.37 -4.72 12.75
N LEU A 177 6.54 -3.56 12.10
CA LEU A 177 7.68 -2.67 12.36
C LEU A 177 7.57 -1.89 13.68
N TYR A 178 6.37 -1.47 14.10
CA TYR A 178 6.18 -0.62 15.30
C TYR A 178 5.80 -1.40 16.57
N LEU A 179 5.32 -2.63 16.44
CA LEU A 179 4.90 -3.47 17.57
C LEU A 179 5.77 -4.72 17.74
N ALA A 180 6.09 -5.42 16.65
CA ALA A 180 6.78 -6.71 16.74
C ALA A 180 8.31 -6.57 16.75
N VAL A 181 8.89 -5.79 15.83
CA VAL A 181 10.36 -5.63 15.73
C VAL A 181 10.98 -5.07 17.02
N PRO A 182 10.43 -4.01 17.65
CA PRO A 182 10.98 -3.51 18.90
C PRO A 182 10.87 -4.51 20.05
N ALA A 183 9.95 -5.48 19.98
CA ALA A 183 9.81 -6.50 21.03
C ALA A 183 10.90 -7.59 20.93
N ILE A 184 11.67 -7.62 19.84
CA ILE A 184 12.66 -8.66 19.53
C ILE A 184 14.10 -8.10 19.61
N PHE A 185 14.30 -6.83 19.28
CA PHE A 185 15.59 -6.12 19.30
C PHE A 185 15.60 -5.03 20.37
#